data_AF-A0A0F0LD88-F1
#
_entry.id   AF-A0A0F0LD88-F1
#
_cell.length_a   1.000
_cell.length_b   1.000
_cell.length_c   1.000
_cell.angle_alpha   90.00
_cell.angle_beta   90.00
_cell.angle_gamma   90.00
#
_symmetry.space_group_name_H-M   'P 1'
#
loop_
_entity.id
_entity.type
_entity.pdbx_description
1 polymer ?
#
loop_
_entity_poly.entity_id
_entity_poly.type
_entity_poly.pdbx_seq_one_letter_code
_entity_poly.pdbx_strand_id
1 'polypeptide(L)'
;MIVTWFEPLQEQLEAREDSALAGELVAPVTPAQRMGWPSVDTEVQELRRHFHTARTVQDYRNIGNDCVAVLEALSATVYDAALHLREGEIEPAVAQTKQRLERYADVAFPGPGNEQMRALVKKTIEFAQAVKHNPNGTRVRAGIAADAVIQLANILRRIADNA
;
A
#
# COMPACT_ATOMS: atom_id res chain seq x y z
N MET A 1 32.95 13.09 16.84
CA MET A 1 33.14 14.44 16.25
C MET A 1 32.60 14.56 14.83
N ILE A 2 32.79 13.59 13.91
CA ILE A 2 32.18 13.66 12.56
C ILE A 2 30.64 13.49 12.59
N VAL A 3 30.13 12.56 13.41
CA VAL A 3 28.69 12.27 13.54
C VAL A 3 27.88 13.52 13.91
N THR A 4 28.33 14.30 14.90
CA THR A 4 27.67 15.52 15.37
C THR A 4 27.50 16.65 14.34
N TRP A 5 28.26 16.62 13.23
CA TRP A 5 28.15 17.65 12.18
C TRP A 5 27.48 17.14 10.90
N PHE A 6 27.60 15.84 10.61
CA PHE A 6 27.04 15.24 9.40
C PHE A 6 25.63 14.71 9.59
N GLU A 7 25.27 14.26 10.79
CA GLU A 7 23.94 13.71 11.09
C GLU A 7 22.81 14.73 10.80
N PRO A 8 22.90 16.02 11.19
CA PRO A 8 21.86 16.99 10.83
C PRO A 8 21.77 17.25 9.31
N LEU A 9 22.88 17.12 8.59
CA LEU A 9 22.88 17.26 7.12
C LEU A 9 22.28 16.03 6.45
N GLN A 10 22.58 14.82 6.94
CA GLN A 10 21.98 13.58 6.46
C GLN A 10 20.47 13.58 6.69
N GLU A 11 20.00 13.94 7.89
CA GLU A 11 18.57 14.08 8.17
C GLU A 11 17.89 15.10 7.24
N GLN A 12 18.55 16.23 6.95
CA GLN A 12 18.01 17.22 6.01
C GLN A 12 17.98 16.73 4.56
N LEU A 13 18.96 15.94 4.14
CA LEU A 13 19.00 15.36 2.80
C LEU A 13 17.93 14.28 2.65
N GLU A 14 17.82 13.37 3.61
CA GLU A 14 16.77 12.35 3.68
C GLU A 14 15.38 13.00 3.65
N ALA A 15 15.15 14.04 4.46
CA ALA A 15 13.88 14.77 4.47
C ALA A 15 13.56 15.46 3.12
N ARG A 16 14.58 15.97 2.42
CA ARG A 16 14.39 16.57 1.08
C ARG A 16 14.15 15.54 0.00
N GLU A 17 14.83 14.39 0.07
CA GLU A 17 14.60 13.26 -0.83
C GLU A 17 13.19 12.71 -0.66
N ASP A 18 12.76 12.47 0.58
CA ASP A 18 11.39 12.08 0.91
C ASP A 18 10.37 13.11 0.39
N SER A 19 10.65 14.42 0.52
CA SER A 19 9.79 15.49 0.01
C SER A 19 9.74 15.52 -1.53
N ALA A 20 10.85 15.26 -2.22
CA ALA A 20 10.90 15.19 -3.67
C ALA A 20 10.08 14.00 -4.20
N LEU A 21 10.14 12.86 -3.50
CA LEU A 21 9.33 11.68 -3.80
C LEU A 21 7.83 11.89 -3.51
N ALA A 22 7.49 12.72 -2.50
CA ALA A 22 6.11 12.99 -2.09
C ALA A 22 5.28 13.72 -3.17
N GLY A 23 5.91 14.38 -4.14
CA GLY A 23 5.21 15.10 -5.21
C GLY A 23 4.76 14.24 -6.40
N GLU A 24 5.25 13.01 -6.53
CA GLU A 24 4.95 12.15 -7.69
C GLU A 24 3.76 11.22 -7.51
N LEU A 25 3.48 10.82 -6.27
CA LEU A 25 2.39 9.92 -5.90
C LEU A 25 1.62 10.49 -4.72
N VAL A 26 0.34 10.12 -4.60
CA VAL A 26 -0.62 10.67 -3.65
C VAL A 26 -0.06 10.78 -2.23
N ALA A 27 -0.17 11.96 -1.63
CA ALA A 27 0.11 12.18 -0.22
C ALA A 27 -1.15 11.89 0.61
N PRO A 28 -1.00 11.32 1.83
CA PRO A 28 -2.15 11.00 2.66
C PRO A 28 -2.86 12.29 3.13
N VAL A 29 -4.19 12.29 3.15
CA VAL A 29 -5.01 13.44 3.63
C VAL A 29 -5.06 13.47 5.17
N THR A 30 -3.91 13.45 5.84
CA THR A 30 -3.79 13.29 7.29
C THR A 30 -2.61 14.11 7.83
N PRO A 31 -2.64 14.60 9.08
CA PRO A 31 -1.48 15.27 9.68
C PRO A 31 -0.28 14.32 9.86
N ALA A 32 -0.54 13.02 9.97
CA ALA A 32 0.49 12.00 10.10
C ALA A 32 1.26 11.83 8.78
N GLN A 33 2.58 12.03 8.82
CA GLN A 33 3.46 11.84 7.65
C GLN A 33 3.67 10.37 7.29
N ARG A 34 3.33 9.45 8.20
CA ARG A 34 3.45 8.00 8.05
C ARG A 34 2.14 7.32 8.46
N MET A 35 1.94 6.09 8.00
CA MET A 35 0.80 5.26 8.39
C MET A 35 0.97 4.72 9.81
N GLY A 36 2.18 4.64 10.34
CA GLY A 36 2.43 4.10 11.69
C GLY A 36 2.44 2.58 11.72
N TRP A 37 2.46 1.95 10.55
CA TRP A 37 2.59 0.51 10.35
C TRP A 37 3.96 0.27 9.71
N PRO A 38 5.01 -0.08 10.49
CA PRO A 38 6.40 -0.03 10.02
C PRO A 38 6.65 -0.79 8.72
N SER A 39 6.08 -1.99 8.56
CA SER A 39 6.21 -2.77 7.33
C SER A 39 5.48 -2.12 6.15
N VAL A 40 4.27 -1.60 6.34
CA VAL A 40 3.53 -0.90 5.28
C VAL A 40 4.23 0.40 4.89
N ASP A 41 4.72 1.16 5.86
CA ASP A 41 5.48 2.39 5.63
C ASP A 41 6.74 2.12 4.81
N THR A 42 7.45 1.03 5.09
CA THR A 42 8.64 0.60 4.35
C THR A 42 8.28 0.29 2.88
N GLU A 43 7.28 -0.54 2.64
CA GLU A 43 6.88 -0.90 1.27
C GLU A 43 6.36 0.30 0.47
N VAL A 44 5.68 1.25 1.14
CA VAL A 44 5.24 2.51 0.51
C VAL A 44 6.42 3.40 0.13
N GLN A 45 7.46 3.47 0.97
CA GLN A 45 8.66 4.23 0.65
C GLN A 45 9.40 3.61 -0.54
N GLU A 46 9.54 2.28 -0.58
CA GLU A 46 10.16 1.58 -1.70
C GLU A 46 9.36 1.77 -3.00
N LEU A 47 8.03 1.67 -2.95
CA LEU A 47 7.14 1.97 -4.07
C LEU A 47 7.37 3.39 -4.63
N ARG A 48 7.46 4.40 -3.75
CA ARG A 48 7.72 5.79 -4.16
C ARG A 48 9.09 5.92 -4.81
N ARG A 49 10.13 5.35 -4.18
CA ARG A 49 11.50 5.37 -4.67
C ARG A 49 11.62 4.74 -6.06
N HIS A 50 11.04 3.55 -6.24
CA HIS A 50 11.04 2.86 -7.54
C HIS A 50 10.26 3.66 -8.59
N PHE A 51 9.07 4.18 -8.28
CA PHE A 51 8.26 4.93 -9.23
C PHE A 51 8.95 6.21 -9.72
N HIS A 52 9.64 6.92 -8.83
CA HIS A 52 10.42 8.11 -9.15
C HIS A 52 11.46 7.85 -10.25
N THR A 53 12.11 6.69 -10.21
CA THR A 53 13.13 6.31 -11.21
C THR A 53 12.60 5.51 -12.39
N ALA A 54 11.35 5.05 -12.36
CA ALA A 54 10.79 4.18 -13.40
C ALA A 54 10.68 4.88 -14.76
N ARG A 55 11.32 4.33 -15.80
CA ARG A 55 11.31 4.88 -17.16
C ARG A 55 10.94 3.86 -18.24
N THR A 56 11.04 2.57 -17.95
CA THR A 56 10.86 1.49 -18.92
C THR A 56 9.61 0.66 -18.66
N VAL A 57 9.19 -0.10 -19.67
CA VAL A 57 8.07 -1.07 -19.54
C VAL A 57 8.32 -2.08 -18.41
N GLN A 58 9.58 -2.53 -18.25
CA GLN A 58 9.95 -3.43 -17.17
C GLN A 58 9.82 -2.74 -15.81
N ASP A 59 10.23 -1.48 -15.69
CA ASP A 59 10.07 -0.72 -14.44
C ASP A 59 8.59 -0.59 -14.08
N TYR A 60 7.72 -0.25 -15.04
CA TYR A 60 6.28 -0.10 -14.78
C TYR A 60 5.61 -1.40 -14.34
N ARG A 61 6.10 -2.56 -14.81
CA ARG A 61 5.66 -3.87 -14.30
C ARG A 61 6.17 -4.12 -12.89
N ASN A 62 7.40 -3.72 -12.60
CA ASN A 62 7.98 -3.81 -11.27
C ASN A 62 7.23 -2.93 -10.26
N ILE A 63 6.73 -1.75 -10.66
CA ILE A 63 5.80 -0.96 -9.82
C ILE A 63 4.55 -1.76 -9.45
N GLY A 64 4.05 -2.61 -10.36
CA GLY A 64 2.97 -3.54 -10.04
C GLY A 64 3.37 -4.59 -8.99
N ASN A 65 4.63 -5.04 -8.97
CA ASN A 65 5.14 -5.90 -7.89
C ASN A 65 5.22 -5.13 -6.57
N ASP A 66 5.73 -3.90 -6.57
CA ASP A 66 5.81 -3.05 -5.38
C ASP A 66 4.40 -2.78 -4.80
N CYS A 67 3.40 -2.55 -5.66
CA CYS A 67 2.00 -2.44 -5.24
C CYS A 67 1.51 -3.72 -4.52
N VAL A 68 1.88 -4.91 -5.02
CA VAL A 68 1.51 -6.18 -4.38
C VAL A 68 2.25 -6.36 -3.05
N ALA A 69 3.50 -5.92 -2.94
CA ALA A 69 4.27 -5.96 -1.70
C ALA A 69 3.62 -5.08 -0.61
N VAL A 70 3.17 -3.86 -0.95
CA VAL A 70 2.38 -3.01 -0.05
C VAL A 70 1.10 -3.71 0.40
N LEU A 71 0.37 -4.36 -0.52
CA LEU A 71 -0.85 -5.10 -0.19
C LEU A 71 -0.57 -6.32 0.71
N GLU A 72 0.54 -7.02 0.52
CA GLU A 72 0.98 -8.13 1.36
C GLU A 72 1.32 -7.66 2.78
N ALA A 73 2.09 -6.58 2.92
CA ALA A 73 2.38 -5.95 4.21
C ALA A 73 1.10 -5.47 4.90
N LEU A 74 0.18 -4.88 4.14
CA LEU A 74 -1.12 -4.43 4.65
C LEU A 74 -1.96 -5.61 5.14
N SER A 75 -2.06 -6.68 4.35
CA SER A 75 -2.75 -7.92 4.70
C SER A 75 -2.19 -8.55 5.97
N ALA A 76 -0.86 -8.60 6.11
CA ALA A 76 -0.20 -9.11 7.31
C ALA A 76 -0.50 -8.24 8.54
N THR A 77 -0.69 -6.94 8.35
CA THR A 77 -0.96 -5.98 9.43
C THR A 77 -2.41 -6.03 9.92
N VAL A 78 -3.39 -6.13 9.01
CA VAL A 78 -4.81 -5.97 9.37
C VAL A 78 -5.58 -7.29 9.52
N TYR A 79 -5.06 -8.40 8.99
CA TYR A 79 -5.75 -9.69 9.09
C TYR A 79 -5.51 -10.34 10.45
N ASP A 80 -6.57 -10.41 11.25
CA ASP A 80 -6.69 -11.26 12.44
C ASP A 80 -7.54 -12.52 12.17
N ALA A 81 -7.00 -13.72 12.39
CA ALA A 81 -7.73 -14.97 12.22
C ALA A 81 -8.93 -15.11 13.17
N ALA A 82 -8.88 -14.53 14.38
CA ALA A 82 -9.97 -14.60 15.34
C ALA A 82 -11.21 -13.82 14.88
N LEU A 83 -11.03 -12.80 14.03
CA LEU A 83 -12.09 -11.94 13.53
C LEU A 83 -12.51 -12.27 12.09
N HIS A 84 -11.54 -12.63 11.25
CA HIS A 84 -11.74 -12.71 9.80
C HIS A 84 -11.83 -14.14 9.27
N LEU A 85 -11.46 -15.15 10.06
CA LEU A 85 -11.65 -16.54 9.67
C LEU A 85 -13.13 -16.92 9.82
N ARG A 86 -13.74 -17.36 8.72
CA ARG A 86 -15.12 -17.85 8.74
C ARG A 86 -15.18 -19.24 9.37
N GLU A 87 -16.28 -19.53 10.04
CA GLU A 87 -16.49 -20.81 10.71
C GLU A 87 -16.34 -21.99 9.73
N GLY A 88 -15.52 -22.97 10.10
CA GLY A 88 -15.27 -24.17 9.29
C GLY A 88 -14.27 -23.98 8.13
N GLU A 89 -13.72 -22.79 7.92
CA GLU A 89 -12.70 -22.56 6.88
C GLU A 89 -11.27 -22.73 7.43
N ILE A 90 -10.33 -23.01 6.53
CA ILE A 90 -8.88 -23.00 6.82
C ILE A 90 -8.36 -21.56 6.69
N GLU A 91 -7.44 -21.17 7.57
CA GLU A 91 -6.80 -19.86 7.48
C GLU A 91 -6.04 -19.70 6.14
N PRO A 92 -6.31 -18.63 5.38
CA PRO A 92 -5.63 -18.34 4.14
C PRO A 92 -4.18 -17.96 4.41
N ALA A 93 -3.27 -18.55 3.64
CA ALA A 93 -1.85 -18.23 3.69
C ALA A 93 -1.62 -16.73 3.40
N VAL A 94 -0.51 -16.17 3.87
CA VAL A 94 -0.16 -14.75 3.65
C VAL A 94 -0.18 -14.38 2.16
N ALA A 95 0.29 -15.28 1.29
CA ALA A 95 0.28 -15.10 -0.17
C ALA A 95 -1.14 -15.00 -0.78
N GLN A 96 -2.19 -15.37 -0.04
CA GLN A 96 -3.59 -15.19 -0.43
C GLN A 96 -4.08 -13.79 0.00
N THR A 97 -3.27 -12.76 -0.27
CA THR A 97 -3.47 -11.35 0.08
C THR A 97 -4.85 -10.84 -0.28
N LYS A 98 -5.34 -11.16 -1.49
CA LYS A 98 -6.68 -10.77 -1.94
C LYS A 98 -7.76 -11.32 -1.00
N GLN A 99 -7.69 -12.60 -0.67
CA GLN A 99 -8.68 -13.25 0.18
C GLN A 99 -8.64 -12.70 1.62
N ARG A 100 -7.43 -12.47 2.16
CA ARG A 100 -7.26 -11.88 3.50
C ARG A 100 -7.83 -10.46 3.57
N LEU A 101 -7.52 -9.60 2.60
CA LEU A 101 -8.01 -8.22 2.57
C LEU A 101 -9.52 -8.13 2.27
N GLU A 102 -10.07 -9.01 1.42
CA GLU A 102 -11.53 -9.07 1.21
C GLU A 102 -12.25 -9.47 2.52
N ARG A 103 -11.72 -10.43 3.29
CA ARG A 103 -12.29 -10.80 4.60
C ARG A 103 -12.20 -9.68 5.63
N TYR A 104 -11.07 -8.97 5.66
CA TYR A 104 -10.94 -7.76 6.48
C TYR A 104 -12.00 -6.72 6.11
N ALA A 105 -12.17 -6.46 4.81
CA ALA A 105 -13.17 -5.52 4.32
C ALA A 105 -14.61 -5.94 4.64
N ASP A 106 -14.93 -7.24 4.62
CA ASP A 106 -16.24 -7.75 5.02
C ASP A 106 -16.58 -7.42 6.48
N VAL A 107 -15.60 -7.56 7.38
CA VAL A 107 -15.76 -7.26 8.82
C VAL A 107 -15.75 -5.75 9.08
N ALA A 108 -14.82 -5.02 8.46
CA ALA A 108 -14.67 -3.58 8.62
C ALA A 108 -15.86 -2.79 8.04
N PHE A 109 -16.51 -3.32 7.01
CA PHE A 109 -17.61 -2.65 6.31
C PHE A 109 -18.85 -3.54 6.20
N PRO A 110 -19.55 -3.81 7.34
CA PRO A 110 -20.67 -4.74 7.36
C PRO A 110 -21.91 -4.15 6.67
N GLY A 111 -22.78 -5.02 6.19
CA GLY A 111 -24.10 -4.67 5.66
C GLY A 111 -24.12 -4.16 4.21
N PRO A 112 -25.32 -4.01 3.62
CA PRO A 112 -25.49 -3.67 2.21
C PRO A 112 -25.10 -2.23 1.88
N GLY A 113 -25.26 -1.28 2.82
CA GLY A 113 -24.90 0.14 2.60
C GLY A 113 -23.40 0.39 2.38
N ASN A 114 -22.57 -0.61 2.63
CA ASN A 114 -21.11 -0.56 2.56
C ASN A 114 -20.53 -1.29 1.34
N GLU A 115 -21.37 -1.74 0.41
CA GLU A 115 -20.95 -2.51 -0.76
C GLU A 115 -19.89 -1.78 -1.60
N GLN A 116 -20.05 -0.47 -1.79
CA GLN A 116 -19.10 0.35 -2.57
C GLN A 116 -17.71 0.38 -1.94
N MET A 117 -17.61 0.38 -0.60
CA MET A 117 -16.33 0.33 0.10
C MET A 117 -15.64 -1.02 -0.12
N ARG A 118 -16.37 -2.13 0.03
CA ARG A 118 -15.82 -3.47 -0.25
C ARG A 118 -15.40 -3.62 -1.72
N ALA A 119 -16.18 -3.07 -2.65
CA ALA A 119 -15.86 -3.05 -4.07
C ALA A 119 -14.58 -2.24 -4.38
N LEU A 120 -14.38 -1.10 -3.72
CA LEU A 120 -13.17 -0.28 -3.86
C LEU A 120 -11.91 -1.04 -3.43
N VAL A 121 -11.96 -1.73 -2.29
CA VAL A 121 -10.85 -2.60 -1.81
C VAL A 121 -10.53 -3.65 -2.87
N LYS A 122 -11.54 -4.42 -3.28
CA LYS A 122 -11.40 -5.49 -4.27
C LYS A 122 -10.81 -5.01 -5.59
N LYS A 123 -11.34 -3.90 -6.14
CA LYS A 123 -10.90 -3.37 -7.43
C LYS A 123 -9.50 -2.77 -7.40
N THR A 124 -9.09 -2.21 -6.27
CA THR A 124 -7.71 -1.74 -6.09
C THR A 124 -6.72 -2.92 -6.14
N ILE A 125 -7.03 -4.02 -5.44
CA ILE A 125 -6.19 -5.24 -5.43
C ILE A 125 -6.12 -5.86 -6.84
N GLU A 126 -7.27 -6.02 -7.50
CA GLU A 126 -7.33 -6.56 -8.86
C GLU A 126 -6.55 -5.70 -9.87
N PHE A 127 -6.61 -4.37 -9.73
CA PHE A 127 -5.90 -3.46 -10.61
C PHE A 127 -4.38 -3.53 -10.42
N ALA A 128 -3.89 -3.58 -9.18
CA ALA A 128 -2.46 -3.76 -8.88
C ALA A 128 -1.91 -5.06 -9.50
N GLN A 129 -2.64 -6.18 -9.32
CA GLN A 129 -2.30 -7.46 -9.93
C GLN A 129 -2.27 -7.38 -11.47
N ALA A 130 -3.25 -6.69 -12.07
CA ALA A 130 -3.28 -6.52 -13.52
C ALA A 130 -2.09 -5.70 -14.05
N VAL A 131 -1.59 -4.72 -13.31
CA VAL A 131 -0.38 -3.95 -13.68
C VAL A 131 0.87 -4.84 -13.65
N LYS A 132 1.05 -5.65 -12.60
CA LYS A 132 2.17 -6.61 -12.49
C LYS A 132 2.25 -7.57 -13.68
N HIS A 133 1.10 -8.08 -14.13
CA HIS A 133 1.04 -9.07 -15.21
C HIS A 133 0.99 -8.46 -16.62
N ASN A 134 0.91 -7.14 -16.77
CA ASN A 134 0.78 -6.50 -18.08
C ASN A 134 2.14 -6.44 -18.81
N PRO A 135 2.34 -7.17 -19.92
CA PRO A 135 3.59 -7.12 -20.67
C PRO A 135 3.84 -5.75 -21.33
N ASN A 136 2.79 -4.94 -21.50
CA ASN A 136 2.82 -3.60 -22.09
C ASN A 136 2.53 -2.54 -21.01
N GLY A 137 3.24 -2.61 -19.88
CA GLY A 137 3.12 -1.66 -18.78
C GLY A 137 3.40 -0.21 -19.21
N THR A 138 2.67 0.74 -18.64
CA THR A 138 2.86 2.18 -18.89
C THR A 138 2.99 2.94 -17.57
N ARG A 139 3.69 4.08 -17.58
CA ARG A 139 3.85 4.97 -16.41
C ARG A 139 2.51 5.36 -15.81
N VAL A 140 1.52 5.64 -16.66
CA VAL A 140 0.17 6.02 -16.24
C VAL A 140 -0.50 4.90 -15.44
N ARG A 141 -0.49 3.66 -15.94
CA ARG A 141 -1.11 2.53 -15.23
C ARG A 141 -0.38 2.21 -13.93
N ALA A 142 0.95 2.26 -13.95
CA ALA A 142 1.78 2.08 -12.78
C ALA A 142 1.48 3.14 -11.70
N GLY A 143 1.41 4.41 -12.08
CA GLY A 143 1.09 5.53 -11.17
C GLY A 143 -0.31 5.41 -10.58
N ILE A 144 -1.33 5.13 -11.39
CA ILE A 144 -2.70 4.93 -10.90
C ILE A 144 -2.77 3.77 -9.90
N ALA A 145 -2.06 2.67 -10.15
CA ALA A 145 -2.04 1.54 -9.23
C ALA A 145 -1.34 1.88 -7.92
N ALA A 146 -0.19 2.56 -8.01
CA ALA A 146 0.55 3.02 -6.84
C ALA A 146 -0.28 3.97 -5.98
N ASP A 147 -0.89 4.99 -6.59
CA ASP A 147 -1.79 5.92 -5.90
C ASP A 147 -2.97 5.21 -5.24
N ALA A 148 -3.62 4.30 -5.96
CA ALA A 148 -4.77 3.57 -5.44
C ALA A 148 -4.39 2.69 -4.23
N VAL A 149 -3.25 2.01 -4.27
CA VAL A 149 -2.77 1.16 -3.18
C VAL A 149 -2.35 1.98 -1.96
N ILE A 150 -1.63 3.09 -2.16
CA ILE A 150 -1.28 4.03 -1.07
C ILE A 150 -2.55 4.59 -0.44
N GLN A 151 -3.53 4.97 -1.25
CA GLN A 151 -4.80 5.49 -0.74
C GLN A 151 -5.60 4.42 0.01
N LEU A 152 -5.62 3.18 -0.48
CA LEU A 152 -6.26 2.06 0.20
C LEU A 152 -5.65 1.81 1.58
N ALA A 153 -4.32 1.77 1.68
CA ALA A 153 -3.65 1.60 2.97
C ALA A 153 -4.03 2.71 3.97
N ASN A 154 -4.11 3.96 3.50
CA ASN A 154 -4.59 5.08 4.32
C ASN A 154 -6.06 4.95 4.75
N ILE A 155 -6.94 4.44 3.87
CA ILE A 155 -8.34 4.20 4.19
C ILE A 155 -8.44 3.12 5.28
N LEU A 156 -7.74 2.00 5.13
CA LEU A 156 -7.79 0.91 6.12
C LEU A 156 -7.21 1.35 7.47
N ARG A 157 -6.14 2.14 7.46
CA ARG A 157 -5.61 2.73 8.70
C ARG A 157 -6.64 3.56 9.44
N ARG A 158 -7.36 4.44 8.76
CA ARG A 158 -8.40 5.27 9.39
C ARG A 158 -9.47 4.42 10.06
N ILE A 159 -9.75 3.24 9.53
CA ILE A 159 -10.75 2.35 10.11
C ILE A 159 -10.17 1.65 11.32
N ALA A 160 -8.93 1.14 11.24
CA ALA A 160 -8.24 0.54 12.37
C ALA A 160 -8.07 1.52 13.55
N ASP A 161 -7.82 2.81 13.29
CA ASP A 161 -7.70 3.84 14.33
C ASP A 161 -9.05 4.18 15.01
N ASN A 162 -10.18 3.84 14.39
CA ASN A 162 -11.54 4.18 14.87
C ASN A 162 -12.38 2.93 15.23
N ALA A 163 -11.79 1.74 15.21
CA ALA A 163 -12.40 0.47 15.60
C ALA A 163 -12.06 0.14 17.06
#